data_AF-A0A9D8CDK5-F1
#
_entry.id   AF-A0A9D8CDK5-F1
#
_cell.length_a   1.000
_cell.length_b   1.000
_cell.length_c   1.000
_cell.angle_alpha   90.00
_cell.angle_beta   90.00
_cell.angle_gamma   90.00
#
_symmetry.space_group_name_H-M   'P 1'
#
loop_
_entity.id
_entity.type
_entity.pdbx_description
1 polymer ?
#
loop_
_entity_poly.entity_id
_entity_poly.type
_entity_poly.pdbx_seq_one_letter_code
_entity_poly.pdbx_strand_id
1 'polypeptide(L)'
;MNAYLLRLPPTLKSEAERLARAEGTTLNQFIGLAVAERVSAVRTAAFFRERASPRGIEALDRALLRWSGKPPAVEDRLSPDLESAAQADRRELAGRRSSLPAQGRDSGARANRFGRENALRIATALGAEMTDPRSNRARFRGRRVVVKSARRGNTQIGVPVGMLASLDAVLAAFEESDGSYHVYELPAAAFRAAMSASRSKGHVKNPVGLVGRAVFRDRGRPLKRIPAPDR
;
A
#
# COMPACT_ATOMS: atom_id res chain seq x y z
N MET A 1 -11.18 25.72 -3.71
CA MET A 1 -10.62 25.28 -2.40
C MET A 1 -11.22 26.18 -1.34
N ASN A 2 -11.74 25.63 -0.25
CA ASN A 2 -12.23 26.46 0.87
C ASN A 2 -11.03 26.86 1.73
N ALA A 3 -10.75 28.15 1.89
CA ALA A 3 -9.61 28.62 2.66
C ALA A 3 -9.95 28.58 4.17
N TYR A 4 -9.16 27.86 4.96
CA TYR A 4 -9.30 27.81 6.41
C TYR A 4 -8.13 28.55 7.06
N LEU A 5 -8.42 29.65 7.75
CA LEU A 5 -7.42 30.42 8.49
C LEU A 5 -7.07 29.71 9.79
N LEU A 6 -5.82 29.25 9.90
CA LEU A 6 -5.33 28.50 11.06
C LEU A 6 -4.22 29.30 11.74
N ARG A 7 -4.35 29.53 13.05
CA ARG A 7 -3.31 30.19 13.87
C ARG A 7 -2.41 29.13 14.48
N LEU A 8 -1.11 29.23 14.23
CA LEU A 8 -0.09 28.34 14.78
C LEU A 8 0.81 29.12 15.75
N PRO A 9 1.20 28.52 16.89
CA PRO A 9 2.28 29.07 17.72
C PRO A 9 3.56 29.31 16.89
N PRO A 10 4.34 30.36 17.16
CA PRO A 10 5.50 30.73 16.35
C PRO A 10 6.52 29.61 16.16
N THR A 11 6.84 28.86 17.23
CA THR A 11 7.77 27.74 17.19
C THR A 11 7.28 26.61 16.28
N LEU A 12 6.01 26.26 16.38
CA LEU A 12 5.38 25.23 15.54
C LEU A 12 5.31 25.67 14.08
N LYS A 13 5.01 26.96 13.84
CA LYS A 13 5.01 27.53 12.49
C LYS A 13 6.41 27.43 11.86
N SER A 14 7.45 27.86 12.57
CA SER A 14 8.83 27.83 12.07
C SER A 14 9.27 26.40 11.72
N GLU A 15 8.94 25.43 12.58
CA GLU A 15 9.30 24.03 12.33
C GLU A 15 8.51 23.43 11.17
N ALA A 16 7.21 23.73 11.07
CA ALA A 16 6.38 23.31 9.94
C ALA A 16 6.87 23.93 8.62
N GLU A 17 7.35 25.17 8.62
CA GLU A 17 7.95 25.81 7.44
C GLU A 17 9.29 25.16 7.05
N ARG A 18 10.12 24.80 8.03
CA ARG A 18 11.38 24.09 7.80
C ARG A 18 11.12 22.73 7.14
N LEU A 19 10.17 21.96 7.66
CA LEU A 19 9.74 20.68 7.10
C LEU A 19 9.11 20.85 5.72
N ALA A 20 8.24 21.84 5.54
CA ALA A 20 7.63 22.15 4.24
C ALA A 20 8.69 22.47 3.18
N ARG A 21 9.72 23.28 3.52
CA ARG A 21 10.85 23.57 2.64
C ARG A 21 11.66 22.31 2.30
N ALA A 22 11.96 21.49 3.30
CA ALA A 22 12.67 20.22 3.09
C ALA A 22 11.90 19.26 2.18
N GLU A 23 10.57 19.29 2.20
CA GLU A 23 9.69 18.51 1.32
C GLU A 23 9.33 19.21 0.00
N GLY A 24 9.93 20.37 -0.29
CA GLY A 24 9.68 21.14 -1.52
C GLY A 24 8.22 21.56 -1.67
N THR A 25 7.55 21.92 -0.58
CA THR A 25 6.13 22.26 -0.56
C THR A 25 5.87 23.60 0.13
N THR A 26 4.72 24.22 -0.14
CA THR A 26 4.27 25.37 0.64
C THR A 26 3.75 24.91 2.01
N LEU A 27 3.81 25.80 3.00
CA LEU A 27 3.31 25.52 4.36
C LEU A 27 1.84 25.05 4.34
N ASN A 28 0.98 25.69 3.54
CA ASN A 28 -0.42 25.32 3.44
C ASN A 28 -0.62 23.93 2.85
N GLN A 29 0.16 23.56 1.83
CA GLN A 29 0.12 22.22 1.25
C GLN A 29 0.64 21.17 2.24
N PHE A 30 1.72 21.48 2.97
CA PHE A 30 2.26 20.63 4.02
C PHE A 30 1.23 20.35 5.12
N ILE A 31 0.60 21.40 5.64
CA ILE A 31 -0.45 21.30 6.67
C ILE A 31 -1.63 20.47 6.16
N GLY A 32 -2.09 20.74 4.94
CA GLY A 32 -3.19 19.98 4.33
C GLY A 32 -2.88 18.49 4.22
N LEU A 33 -1.65 18.14 3.84
CA LEU A 33 -1.20 16.75 3.76
C LEU A 33 -1.11 16.10 5.14
N ALA A 34 -0.48 16.78 6.11
CA ALA A 34 -0.36 16.29 7.48
C ALA A 34 -1.72 16.03 8.13
N VAL A 35 -2.70 16.92 7.89
CA VAL A 35 -4.08 16.72 8.36
C VAL A 35 -4.72 15.51 7.68
N ALA A 36 -4.56 15.35 6.37
CA ALA A 36 -5.09 14.20 5.64
C ALA A 36 -4.50 12.88 6.16
N GLU A 37 -3.18 12.84 6.39
CA GLU A 37 -2.48 11.69 6.96
C GLU A 37 -2.99 11.37 8.36
N ARG A 38 -3.11 12.39 9.23
CA ARG A 38 -3.62 12.22 10.59
C ARG A 38 -5.05 11.67 10.60
N VAL A 39 -5.93 12.22 9.77
CA VAL A 39 -7.33 11.76 9.65
C VAL A 39 -7.39 10.32 9.17
N SER A 40 -6.59 9.96 8.15
CA SER A 40 -6.51 8.58 7.65
C SER A 40 -6.05 7.61 8.74
N ALA A 41 -5.01 7.98 9.49
CA ALA A 41 -4.50 7.18 10.59
C ALA A 41 -5.53 7.00 11.73
N VAL A 42 -6.26 8.06 12.11
CA VAL A 42 -7.33 7.97 13.13
C VAL A 42 -8.42 7.02 12.68
N ARG A 43 -8.93 7.19 11.47
CA ARG A 43 -10.04 6.39 10.95
C ARG A 43 -9.67 4.91 10.80
N THR A 44 -8.45 4.64 10.32
CA THR A 44 -7.92 3.28 10.20
C THR A 44 -7.82 2.61 11.57
N ALA A 45 -7.28 3.31 12.56
CA ALA A 45 -7.19 2.77 13.92
C ALA A 45 -8.58 2.53 14.55
N ALA A 46 -9.58 3.37 14.26
CA ALA A 46 -10.95 3.15 14.71
C ALA A 46 -11.57 1.91 14.05
N PHE A 47 -11.43 1.77 12.73
CA PHE A 47 -11.93 0.64 11.96
C PHE A 47 -11.42 -0.72 12.47
N PHE A 48 -10.12 -0.83 12.76
CA PHE A 48 -9.56 -2.08 13.28
C PHE A 48 -9.98 -2.35 14.73
N ARG A 49 -10.09 -1.32 15.58
CA ARG A 49 -10.61 -1.48 16.94
C ARG A 49 -12.04 -2.02 16.94
N GLU A 50 -12.89 -1.48 16.06
CA GLU A 50 -14.28 -1.95 15.93
C GLU A 50 -14.34 -3.43 15.50
N ARG A 51 -13.46 -3.86 14.59
CA ARG A 51 -13.40 -5.27 14.16
C ARG A 51 -12.77 -6.21 15.18
N ALA A 52 -11.85 -5.74 15.99
CA ALA A 52 -11.30 -6.50 17.10
C ALA A 52 -12.28 -6.57 18.29
N SER A 53 -13.39 -5.81 18.25
CA SER A 53 -14.42 -5.89 19.27
C SER A 53 -15.15 -7.23 19.23
N PRO A 54 -15.82 -7.64 20.34
CA PRO A 54 -16.63 -8.86 20.36
C PRO A 54 -17.62 -8.96 19.20
N ARG A 55 -18.29 -7.84 18.84
CA ARG A 55 -19.21 -7.78 17.69
C ARG A 55 -18.51 -8.04 16.35
N GLY A 56 -17.26 -7.59 16.21
CA GLY A 56 -16.46 -7.82 15.02
C GLY A 56 -16.00 -9.28 14.90
N ILE A 57 -15.67 -9.91 16.04
CA ILE A 57 -15.35 -11.34 16.11
C ILE A 57 -16.61 -12.18 15.85
N GLU A 58 -17.76 -11.88 16.44
CA GLU A 58 -19.03 -12.55 16.12
C GLU A 58 -19.41 -12.42 14.64
N ALA A 59 -19.15 -11.26 14.03
CA ALA A 59 -19.37 -11.07 12.60
C ALA A 59 -18.42 -11.93 11.74
N LEU A 60 -17.19 -12.15 12.21
CA LEU A 60 -16.23 -13.07 11.60
C LEU A 60 -16.68 -14.52 11.78
N ASP A 61 -17.07 -14.92 12.98
CA ASP A 61 -17.54 -16.28 13.26
C ASP A 61 -18.78 -16.62 12.45
N ARG A 62 -19.76 -15.72 12.36
CA ARG A 62 -20.91 -15.90 11.44
C ARG A 62 -20.50 -16.01 9.97
N ALA A 63 -19.41 -15.35 9.58
CA ALA A 63 -18.89 -15.47 8.22
C ALA A 63 -18.19 -16.82 8.00
N LEU A 64 -17.49 -17.32 9.01
CA LEU A 64 -16.81 -18.61 9.00
C LEU A 64 -17.77 -19.79 9.16
N LEU A 65 -18.87 -19.65 9.90
CA LEU A 65 -19.91 -20.69 10.08
C LEU A 65 -20.66 -21.03 8.78
N ARG A 66 -20.54 -20.20 7.74
CA ARG A 66 -21.02 -20.53 6.39
C ARG A 66 -20.07 -21.48 5.64
N TRP A 67 -18.92 -21.79 6.20
CA TRP A 67 -18.00 -22.78 5.67
C TRP A 67 -18.52 -24.19 5.96
N SER A 68 -18.57 -25.02 4.92
CA SER A 68 -19.11 -26.39 4.98
C SER A 68 -18.20 -27.40 5.69
N GLY A 69 -17.08 -26.95 6.30
CA GLY A 69 -16.08 -27.83 6.92
C GLY A 69 -15.27 -28.67 5.95
N LYS A 70 -15.54 -28.56 4.63
CA LYS A 70 -14.75 -29.24 3.61
C LYS A 70 -13.32 -28.72 3.63
N PRO A 71 -12.31 -29.60 3.69
CA PRO A 71 -10.92 -29.17 3.62
C PRO A 71 -10.68 -28.41 2.31
N PRO A 72 -9.74 -27.46 2.28
CA PRO A 72 -9.37 -26.77 1.06
C PRO A 72 -8.99 -27.77 -0.03
N ALA A 73 -9.29 -27.42 -1.28
CA ALA A 73 -8.83 -28.17 -2.45
C ALA A 73 -7.30 -28.30 -2.40
N VAL A 74 -6.74 -29.32 -3.05
CA VAL A 74 -5.30 -29.61 -2.97
C VAL A 74 -4.45 -28.40 -3.39
N GLU A 75 -4.93 -27.65 -4.37
CA GLU A 75 -4.38 -26.42 -4.89
C GLU A 75 -4.51 -25.21 -3.95
N ASP A 76 -5.48 -25.25 -3.02
CA ASP A 76 -5.70 -24.24 -1.97
C ASP A 76 -5.00 -24.59 -0.66
N ARG A 77 -4.40 -25.79 -0.57
CA ARG A 77 -3.58 -26.19 0.57
C ARG A 77 -2.30 -25.38 0.58
N LEU A 78 -1.91 -24.96 1.76
CA LEU A 78 -0.60 -24.38 1.97
C LEU A 78 0.45 -25.46 1.65
N SER A 79 1.55 -25.06 1.02
CA SER A 79 2.69 -25.95 0.83
C SER A 79 3.30 -26.30 2.20
N PRO A 80 4.03 -27.41 2.34
CA PRO A 80 4.54 -27.87 3.64
C PRO A 80 5.40 -26.83 4.39
N ASP A 81 6.17 -26.03 3.64
CA ASP A 81 6.95 -24.90 4.15
C ASP A 81 6.07 -23.74 4.64
N LEU A 82 4.99 -23.41 3.92
CA LEU A 82 4.03 -22.40 4.33
C LEU A 82 3.17 -22.87 5.51
N GLU A 83 2.85 -24.16 5.61
CA GLU A 83 2.16 -24.74 6.76
C GLU A 83 3.01 -24.68 8.02
N SER A 84 4.29 -25.05 7.91
CA SER A 84 5.25 -25.01 9.01
C SER A 84 5.47 -23.58 9.49
N ALA A 85 5.60 -22.62 8.57
CA ALA A 85 5.70 -21.20 8.88
C ALA A 85 4.42 -20.66 9.54
N ALA A 86 3.24 -21.03 9.04
CA ALA A 86 1.96 -20.62 9.62
C ALA A 86 1.73 -21.20 11.03
N GLN A 87 2.20 -22.42 11.29
CA GLN A 87 2.14 -23.04 12.61
C GLN A 87 3.14 -22.41 13.59
N ALA A 88 4.33 -22.05 13.14
CA ALA A 88 5.29 -21.27 13.93
C ALA A 88 4.72 -19.89 14.28
N ASP A 89 4.16 -19.18 13.29
CA ASP A 89 3.49 -17.88 13.47
C ASP A 89 2.33 -17.97 14.46
N ARG A 90 1.49 -19.03 14.39
CA ARG A 90 0.40 -19.23 15.36
C ARG A 90 0.92 -19.44 16.78
N ARG A 91 2.01 -20.18 16.97
CA ARG A 91 2.63 -20.41 18.29
C ARG A 91 3.22 -19.11 18.83
N GLU A 92 3.90 -18.34 17.99
CA GLU A 92 4.44 -17.02 18.36
C GLU A 92 3.32 -16.03 18.70
N LEU A 93 2.26 -15.97 17.90
CA LEU A 93 1.09 -15.11 18.11
C LEU A 93 0.31 -15.50 19.38
N ALA A 94 0.20 -16.79 19.68
CA ALA A 94 -0.39 -17.27 20.93
C ALA A 94 0.44 -16.85 22.16
N GLY A 95 1.78 -16.93 22.08
CA GLY A 95 2.69 -16.44 23.13
C GLY A 95 2.77 -14.90 23.24
N ARG A 96 2.52 -14.18 22.15
CA ARG A 96 2.42 -12.71 22.13
C ARG A 96 1.09 -12.18 22.67
N ARG A 97 -0.01 -12.93 22.49
CA ARG A 97 -1.33 -12.59 23.06
C ARG A 97 -1.32 -12.56 24.59
N SER A 98 -0.48 -13.36 25.23
CA SER A 98 -0.26 -13.31 26.69
C SER A 98 0.62 -12.15 27.16
N SER A 99 1.24 -11.37 26.27
CA SER A 99 2.30 -10.41 26.64
C SER A 99 2.25 -9.01 26.02
N LEU A 100 1.27 -8.64 25.18
CA LEU A 100 1.27 -7.33 24.50
C LEU A 100 0.13 -6.37 24.91
N PRO A 101 0.46 -5.15 25.38
CA PRO A 101 -0.43 -4.00 25.29
C PRO A 101 -0.47 -3.46 23.84
N ALA A 102 -1.63 -2.93 23.44
CA ALA A 102 -1.93 -2.51 22.07
C ALA A 102 -1.04 -1.35 21.57
N GLN A 103 -0.30 -1.54 20.46
CA GLN A 103 0.47 -0.48 19.80
C GLN A 103 -0.17 -0.01 18.48
N GLY A 104 -0.12 1.30 18.23
CA GLY A 104 -0.74 1.97 17.08
C GLY A 104 0.10 3.08 16.43
N ARG A 105 -0.48 3.66 15.36
CA ARG A 105 -0.11 4.91 14.64
C ARG A 105 1.15 4.99 13.77
N ASP A 106 2.16 4.13 13.90
CA ASP A 106 3.46 4.38 13.24
C ASP A 106 3.71 3.64 11.90
N SER A 107 2.80 2.77 11.47
CA SER A 107 3.01 1.90 10.30
C SER A 107 2.64 2.51 8.95
N GLY A 108 1.67 3.45 8.91
CA GLY A 108 1.13 4.02 7.66
C GLY A 108 2.04 5.08 7.01
N ALA A 109 2.61 5.99 7.81
CA ALA A 109 3.50 7.05 7.31
C ALA A 109 4.85 6.50 6.84
N ARG A 110 5.39 5.49 7.54
CA ARG A 110 6.62 4.78 7.14
C ARG A 110 6.42 4.00 5.83
N ALA A 111 5.25 3.40 5.62
CA ALA A 111 4.90 2.76 4.35
C ALA A 111 4.81 3.75 3.17
N ASN A 112 4.33 4.98 3.41
CA ASN A 112 4.19 6.01 2.37
C ASN A 112 5.54 6.63 1.96
N ARG A 113 6.48 6.80 2.90
CA ARG A 113 7.85 7.28 2.60
C ARG A 113 8.64 6.24 1.82
N PHE A 114 8.62 5.00 2.30
CA PHE A 114 9.27 3.87 1.62
C PHE A 114 8.76 3.67 0.20
N GLY A 115 7.45 3.81 -0.03
CA GLY A 115 6.86 3.68 -1.37
C GLY A 115 7.31 4.77 -2.36
N ARG A 116 7.66 5.97 -1.88
CA ARG A 116 8.19 7.07 -2.71
C ARG A 116 9.65 6.84 -3.07
N GLU A 117 10.48 6.50 -2.08
CA GLU A 117 11.90 6.19 -2.26
C GLU A 117 12.10 5.01 -3.21
N ASN A 118 11.34 3.92 -3.02
CA ASN A 118 11.44 2.77 -3.91
C ASN A 118 10.93 3.10 -5.31
N ALA A 119 9.88 3.91 -5.46
CA ALA A 119 9.40 4.31 -6.79
C ALA A 119 10.45 5.08 -7.58
N LEU A 120 11.16 6.02 -6.93
CA LEU A 120 12.27 6.73 -7.55
C LEU A 120 13.38 5.77 -7.96
N ARG A 121 13.81 4.87 -7.06
CA ARG A 121 14.84 3.87 -7.33
C ARG A 121 14.49 2.98 -8.51
N ILE A 122 13.24 2.51 -8.56
CA ILE A 122 12.72 1.68 -9.64
C ILE A 122 12.68 2.46 -10.95
N ALA A 123 12.20 3.70 -10.93
CA ALA A 123 12.17 4.55 -12.10
C ALA A 123 13.58 4.77 -12.67
N THR A 124 14.54 5.14 -11.83
CA THR A 124 15.95 5.29 -12.22
C THR A 124 16.50 4.02 -12.84
N ALA A 125 16.30 2.86 -12.20
CA ALA A 125 16.81 1.58 -12.69
C ALA A 125 16.19 1.13 -14.04
N LEU A 126 15.00 1.62 -14.37
CA LEU A 126 14.29 1.39 -15.64
C LEU A 126 14.56 2.48 -16.69
N GLY A 127 15.21 3.59 -16.33
CA GLY A 127 15.31 4.77 -17.19
C GLY A 127 13.97 5.48 -17.39
N ALA A 128 13.08 5.41 -16.40
CA ALA A 128 11.84 6.18 -16.38
C ALA A 128 12.04 7.53 -15.68
N GLU A 129 11.45 8.58 -16.23
CA GLU A 129 11.56 9.94 -15.72
C GLU A 129 10.38 10.26 -14.79
N MET A 130 10.64 10.61 -13.53
CA MET A 130 9.58 10.93 -12.57
C MET A 130 8.91 12.27 -12.92
N THR A 131 7.62 12.25 -13.21
CA THR A 131 6.84 13.47 -13.50
C THR A 131 6.15 14.03 -12.26
N ASP A 132 5.82 13.17 -11.29
CA ASP A 132 5.30 13.57 -9.98
C ASP A 132 5.69 12.54 -8.91
N PRO A 133 6.77 12.80 -8.15
CA PRO A 133 7.23 11.93 -7.08
C PRO A 133 6.25 11.75 -5.90
N ARG A 134 5.28 12.66 -5.72
CA ARG A 134 4.28 12.54 -4.63
C ARG A 134 3.24 11.47 -4.95
N SER A 135 2.90 11.33 -6.23
CA SER A 135 1.92 10.35 -6.71
C SER A 135 2.57 9.12 -7.39
N ASN A 136 3.90 9.13 -7.48
CA ASN A 136 4.75 8.16 -8.18
C ASN A 136 4.50 8.08 -9.69
N ARG A 137 4.09 9.18 -10.33
CA ARG A 137 3.90 9.21 -11.79
C ARG A 137 5.23 9.43 -12.49
N ALA A 138 5.39 8.78 -13.63
CA ALA A 138 6.59 8.84 -14.44
C ALA A 138 6.27 8.77 -15.94
N ARG A 139 7.26 9.06 -16.77
CA ARG A 139 7.32 8.72 -18.19
C ARG A 139 8.26 7.55 -18.39
N PHE A 140 7.78 6.51 -19.07
CA PHE A 140 8.59 5.36 -19.44
C PHE A 140 8.35 5.06 -20.91
N ARG A 141 9.40 5.10 -21.73
CA ARG A 141 9.32 4.91 -23.20
C ARG A 141 8.26 5.83 -23.85
N GLY A 142 8.23 7.09 -23.44
CA GLY A 142 7.26 8.10 -23.91
C GLY A 142 5.85 7.99 -23.31
N ARG A 143 5.54 6.91 -22.59
CA ARG A 143 4.20 6.63 -22.04
C ARG A 143 4.05 7.13 -20.62
N ARG A 144 2.85 7.57 -20.26
CA ARG A 144 2.49 7.97 -18.89
C ARG A 144 2.27 6.73 -18.05
N VAL A 145 3.07 6.59 -17.00
CA VAL A 145 3.02 5.43 -16.11
C VAL A 145 2.97 5.85 -14.65
N VAL A 146 2.64 4.89 -13.79
CA VAL A 146 2.85 5.02 -12.35
C VAL A 146 3.75 3.89 -11.87
N VAL A 147 4.66 4.20 -10.96
CA VAL A 147 5.54 3.21 -10.34
C VAL A 147 5.04 2.87 -8.94
N LYS A 148 4.74 1.59 -8.73
CA LYS A 148 4.29 1.07 -7.43
C LYS A 148 5.11 -0.15 -7.06
N SER A 149 5.36 -0.29 -5.76
CA SER A 149 6.05 -1.46 -5.23
C SER A 149 5.24 -2.09 -4.11
N ALA A 150 5.38 -3.41 -3.98
CA ALA A 150 4.81 -4.19 -2.91
C ALA A 150 5.90 -5.03 -2.24
N ARG A 151 5.99 -4.92 -0.91
CA ARG A 151 6.90 -5.73 -0.08
C ARG A 151 6.49 -7.21 -0.09
N ARG A 152 7.35 -8.11 0.36
CA ARG A 152 7.13 -9.58 0.33
C ARG A 152 5.78 -10.01 0.92
N GLY A 153 5.34 -9.38 2.00
CA GLY A 153 4.04 -9.67 2.64
C GLY A 153 2.81 -9.04 1.96
N ASN A 154 2.99 -8.23 0.92
CA ASN A 154 1.92 -7.63 0.13
C ASN A 154 2.02 -8.12 -1.33
N THR A 155 0.98 -8.80 -1.78
CA THR A 155 0.91 -9.35 -3.13
C THR A 155 0.06 -8.50 -4.07
N GLN A 156 -0.39 -7.31 -3.66
CA GLN A 156 -1.27 -6.48 -4.46
C GLN A 156 -0.69 -5.08 -4.70
N ILE A 157 -0.98 -4.53 -5.88
CA ILE A 157 -0.67 -3.15 -6.24
C ILE A 157 -1.97 -2.35 -6.28
N GLY A 158 -1.97 -1.24 -5.55
CA GLY A 158 -3.08 -0.30 -5.52
C GLY A 158 -2.81 0.95 -6.34
N VAL A 159 -3.79 1.32 -7.17
CA VAL A 159 -3.78 2.58 -7.92
C VAL A 159 -5.14 3.27 -7.75
N PRO A 160 -5.18 4.58 -7.42
CA PRO A 160 -6.44 5.33 -7.39
C PRO A 160 -7.14 5.26 -8.75
N VAL A 161 -8.44 4.95 -8.75
CA VAL A 161 -9.21 4.75 -9.99
C VAL A 161 -9.18 6.01 -10.86
N GLY A 162 -9.30 7.19 -10.27
CA GLY A 162 -9.20 8.47 -10.99
C GLY A 162 -7.83 8.72 -11.63
N MET A 163 -6.75 8.17 -11.06
CA MET A 163 -5.41 8.27 -11.66
C MET A 163 -5.30 7.40 -12.90
N LEU A 164 -5.86 6.19 -12.87
CA LEU A 164 -5.79 5.23 -13.98
C LEU A 164 -6.28 5.88 -15.29
N ALA A 165 -7.30 6.73 -15.26
CA ALA A 165 -7.84 7.47 -16.42
C ALA A 165 -6.75 8.15 -17.29
N SER A 166 -5.68 8.61 -16.64
CA SER A 166 -4.61 9.39 -17.26
C SER A 166 -3.30 8.61 -17.51
N LEU A 167 -3.31 7.31 -17.24
CA LEU A 167 -2.14 6.43 -17.36
C LEU A 167 -2.29 5.50 -18.56
N ASP A 168 -1.16 5.20 -19.20
CA ASP A 168 -1.07 4.22 -20.27
C ASP A 168 -0.71 2.83 -19.69
N ALA A 169 0.09 2.78 -18.61
CA ALA A 169 0.46 1.55 -17.91
C ALA A 169 0.80 1.75 -16.42
N VAL A 170 0.84 0.64 -15.69
CA VAL A 170 1.29 0.52 -14.29
C VAL A 170 2.58 -0.29 -14.27
N LEU A 171 3.64 0.29 -13.71
CA LEU A 171 4.91 -0.39 -13.43
C LEU A 171 4.86 -0.91 -11.99
N ALA A 172 4.71 -2.23 -11.85
CA ALA A 172 4.57 -2.92 -10.58
C ALA A 172 5.84 -3.68 -10.22
N ALA A 173 6.46 -3.32 -9.11
CA ALA A 173 7.63 -3.99 -8.58
C ALA A 173 7.27 -4.85 -7.36
N PHE A 174 7.56 -6.14 -7.44
CA PHE A 174 7.29 -7.07 -6.35
C PHE A 174 8.59 -7.51 -5.70
N GLU A 175 8.69 -7.32 -4.39
CA GLU A 175 9.82 -7.80 -3.59
C GLU A 175 9.83 -9.34 -3.58
N GLU A 176 11.01 -9.89 -3.85
CA GLU A 176 11.35 -11.30 -3.82
C GLU A 176 12.08 -11.67 -2.50
N SER A 177 12.35 -12.95 -2.26
CA SER A 177 12.91 -13.45 -1.00
C SER A 177 14.32 -12.92 -0.69
N ASP A 178 15.09 -12.60 -1.72
CA ASP A 178 16.44 -12.02 -1.64
C ASP A 178 16.42 -10.48 -1.44
N GLY A 179 15.24 -9.88 -1.31
CA GLY A 179 15.06 -8.42 -1.20
C GLY A 179 15.17 -7.68 -2.55
N SER A 180 15.42 -8.38 -3.65
CA SER A 180 15.33 -7.81 -4.99
C SER A 180 13.87 -7.55 -5.39
N TYR A 181 13.67 -6.72 -6.40
CA TYR A 181 12.35 -6.37 -6.92
C TYR A 181 12.23 -6.80 -8.37
N HIS A 182 11.25 -7.65 -8.68
CA HIS A 182 10.90 -7.99 -10.05
C HIS A 182 9.81 -7.05 -10.56
N VAL A 183 10.12 -6.29 -11.61
CA VAL A 183 9.23 -5.26 -12.18
C VAL A 183 8.48 -5.78 -13.41
N TYR A 184 7.17 -5.54 -13.43
CA TYR A 184 6.25 -5.84 -14.52
C TYR A 184 5.57 -4.57 -15.01
N GLU A 185 5.30 -4.46 -16.30
CA GLU A 185 4.43 -3.46 -16.91
C GLU A 185 3.07 -4.08 -17.23
N LEU A 186 2.00 -3.51 -16.69
CA LEU A 186 0.63 -3.88 -17.04
C LEU A 186 -0.07 -2.67 -17.67
N PRO A 187 -0.65 -2.77 -18.88
CA PRO A 187 -1.43 -1.69 -19.47
C PRO A 187 -2.55 -1.24 -18.53
N ALA A 188 -2.82 0.07 -18.48
CA ALA A 188 -3.82 0.62 -17.55
C ALA A 188 -5.22 0.05 -17.81
N ALA A 189 -5.56 -0.24 -19.08
CA ALA A 189 -6.80 -0.91 -19.44
C ALA A 189 -6.90 -2.33 -18.86
N ALA A 190 -5.82 -3.12 -18.97
CA ALA A 190 -5.75 -4.46 -18.39
C ALA A 190 -5.79 -4.42 -16.85
N PHE A 191 -5.15 -3.42 -16.23
CA PHE A 191 -5.26 -3.19 -14.80
C PHE A 191 -6.71 -2.90 -14.40
N ARG A 192 -7.42 -2.01 -15.10
CA ARG A 192 -8.84 -1.70 -14.82
C ARG A 192 -9.75 -2.91 -15.00
N ALA A 193 -9.51 -3.74 -16.01
CA ALA A 193 -10.29 -4.95 -16.24
C ALA A 193 -10.10 -6.01 -15.14
N ALA A 194 -8.91 -6.06 -14.53
CA ALA A 194 -8.57 -7.04 -13.51
C ALA A 194 -8.67 -6.52 -12.06
N MET A 195 -8.93 -5.21 -11.86
CA MET A 195 -8.90 -4.62 -10.52
C MET A 195 -10.12 -5.05 -9.70
N SER A 196 -9.84 -5.41 -8.45
CA SER A 196 -10.86 -5.55 -7.42
C SER A 196 -11.00 -4.25 -6.65
N ALA A 197 -12.20 -3.97 -6.14
CA ALA A 197 -12.38 -2.84 -5.24
C ALA A 197 -11.60 -3.07 -3.94
N SER A 198 -10.95 -2.01 -3.45
CA SER A 198 -10.43 -1.97 -2.08
C SER A 198 -11.52 -2.39 -1.09
N ARG A 199 -11.20 -3.31 -0.15
CA ARG A 199 -12.13 -3.88 0.85
C ARG A 199 -12.66 -2.87 1.89
N SER A 200 -12.47 -1.56 1.68
CA SER A 200 -12.96 -0.51 2.56
C SER A 200 -14.48 -0.32 2.38
N LYS A 201 -15.27 -0.59 3.43
CA LYS A 201 -16.71 -0.31 3.45
C LYS A 201 -16.93 1.18 3.75
N GLY A 202 -17.61 1.90 2.85
CA GLY A 202 -18.00 3.31 2.97
C GLY A 202 -17.86 4.08 1.64
N HIS A 203 -18.49 5.25 1.52
CA HIS A 203 -18.27 6.16 0.38
C HIS A 203 -16.83 6.67 0.40
N VAL A 204 -15.93 6.02 -0.37
CA VAL A 204 -14.53 6.42 -0.46
C VAL A 204 -14.42 7.53 -1.50
N LYS A 205 -13.98 8.72 -1.07
CA LYS A 205 -13.82 9.91 -1.93
C LYS A 205 -12.85 9.68 -3.11
N ASN A 206 -11.94 8.70 -3.00
CA ASN A 206 -10.99 8.27 -4.04
C ASN A 206 -10.82 6.73 -3.97
N PRO A 207 -11.66 5.94 -4.67
CA PRO A 207 -11.53 4.49 -4.64
C PRO A 207 -10.18 4.05 -5.23
N VAL A 208 -9.62 2.99 -4.66
CA VAL A 208 -8.36 2.37 -5.12
C VAL A 208 -8.69 1.02 -5.72
N GLY A 209 -8.27 0.81 -6.96
CA GLY A 209 -8.29 -0.50 -7.61
C GLY A 209 -7.07 -1.30 -7.19
N LEU A 210 -7.29 -2.55 -6.78
CA LEU A 210 -6.24 -3.48 -6.36
C LEU A 210 -6.11 -4.60 -7.39
N VAL A 211 -4.88 -4.81 -7.89
CA VAL A 211 -4.54 -5.93 -8.77
C VAL A 211 -3.46 -6.78 -8.12
N GLY A 212 -3.67 -8.10 -8.12
CA GLY A 212 -2.74 -9.07 -7.51
C GLY A 212 -1.53 -9.39 -8.38
N ARG A 213 -0.44 -9.81 -7.73
CA ARG A 213 0.85 -10.22 -8.32
C ARG A 213 0.67 -11.25 -9.43
N ALA A 214 -0.25 -12.21 -9.24
CA ALA A 214 -0.55 -13.23 -10.24
C ALA A 214 -0.98 -12.63 -11.58
N VAL A 215 -1.82 -11.59 -11.58
CA VAL A 215 -2.26 -10.91 -12.81
C VAL A 215 -1.09 -10.22 -13.50
N PHE A 216 -0.19 -9.60 -12.74
CA PHE A 216 1.01 -8.98 -13.32
C PHE A 216 1.98 -10.02 -13.91
N ARG A 217 2.08 -11.21 -13.30
CA ARG A 217 2.90 -12.31 -13.82
C ARG A 217 2.29 -12.95 -15.06
N ASP A 218 0.98 -13.13 -15.07
CA ASP A 218 0.23 -13.79 -16.15
C ASP A 218 0.04 -12.88 -17.38
N ARG A 219 -0.33 -11.61 -17.14
CA ARG A 219 -0.76 -10.67 -18.20
C ARG A 219 0.15 -9.47 -18.38
N GLY A 220 1.08 -9.25 -17.45
CA GLY A 220 2.03 -8.15 -17.52
C GLY A 220 3.29 -8.55 -18.29
N ARG A 221 3.95 -7.56 -18.88
CA ARG A 221 5.26 -7.74 -19.50
C ARG A 221 6.35 -7.63 -18.43
N PRO A 222 7.21 -8.65 -18.21
CA PRO A 222 8.36 -8.51 -17.33
C PRO A 222 9.34 -7.47 -17.90
N LEU A 223 9.90 -6.62 -17.05
CA LEU A 223 10.84 -5.57 -17.46
C LEU A 223 12.26 -5.84 -16.98
N LYS A 224 12.47 -5.82 -15.66
CA LYS A 224 13.80 -5.89 -15.06
C LYS A 224 13.71 -6.41 -13.63
N ARG A 225 14.74 -7.14 -13.19
CA ARG A 225 14.99 -7.38 -11.77
C ARG A 225 15.93 -6.31 -11.24
N ILE A 226 15.51 -5.63 -10.17
CA ILE A 226 16.27 -4.58 -9.51
C ILE A 226 16.84 -5.18 -8.22
N PRO A 227 18.15 -5.10 -7.96
CA PRO A 227 18.75 -5.69 -6.77
C PRO A 227 18.17 -5.10 -5.48
N ALA A 228 18.41 -5.77 -4.35
CA ALA A 228 18.09 -5.21 -3.04
C ALA A 228 18.80 -3.85 -2.87
N PRO A 229 18.21 -2.89 -2.14
CA PRO A 229 18.94 -1.68 -1.77
C PRO A 229 20.12 -2.04 -0.86
N ASP A 230 21.26 -1.39 -1.07
CA ASP A 230 22.39 -1.45 -0.14
C ASP A 230 21.92 -0.94 1.22
N ARG A 231 22.14 -1.74 2.27
CA ARG A 231 21.66 -1.47 3.64
C ARG A 231 22.66 -0.67 4.44
#